data_AF-A0A6G1HHV5-F1
#
_entry.id   AF-A0A6G1HHV5-F1
#
_cell.length_a   1.000
_cell.length_b   1.000
_cell.length_c   1.000
_cell.angle_alpha   90.00
_cell.angle_beta   90.00
_cell.angle_gamma   90.00
#
_symmetry.space_group_name_H-M   'P 1'
#
loop_
_entity.id
_entity.type
_entity.pdbx_description
1 polymer ?
#
loop_
_entity_poly.entity_id
_entity_poly.type
_entity_poly.pdbx_seq_one_letter_code
_entity_poly.pdbx_strand_id
1 'polypeptide(L)'
;MRWPWERNDGPEPRPTKEAIPAIEHKRASTISRKSLRPQSRTISSDAAFEAAKVKHVARCAGLLRQMYALDIMIWGMENCVDAERPRREELKFQANALLKEVTVTVEGWRSMPVGYWSVEEQEVVDGISRTIAGYDKIRYHAS
;
A
#
# COMPACT_ATOMS: atom_id res chain seq x y z
N MET A 1 10.26 -33.38 20.72
CA MET A 1 9.91 -32.23 19.86
C MET A 1 11.11 -31.30 19.85
N ARG A 2 11.72 -31.10 18.68
CA ARG A 2 12.99 -30.38 18.46
C ARG A 2 12.65 -29.08 17.74
N TRP A 3 13.06 -27.94 18.28
CA TRP A 3 12.71 -26.62 17.71
C TRP A 3 13.53 -26.34 16.44
N PRO A 4 12.97 -25.63 15.45
CA PRO A 4 13.52 -25.55 14.09
C PRO A 4 14.76 -24.63 13.92
N TRP A 5 15.46 -24.27 14.99
CA TRP A 5 16.69 -23.48 14.96
C TRP A 5 17.88 -24.11 15.71
N GLU A 6 17.79 -25.39 16.09
CA GLU A 6 18.92 -26.12 16.67
C GLU A 6 19.85 -26.73 15.62
N ARG A 7 20.96 -26.01 15.41
CA ARG A 7 22.31 -26.41 14.94
C ARG A 7 22.51 -26.77 13.46
N ASN A 8 23.33 -25.95 12.81
CA ASN A 8 24.65 -26.41 12.38
C ASN A 8 25.62 -25.22 12.22
N ASP A 9 26.47 -25.05 13.23
CA ASP A 9 27.72 -24.30 13.13
C ASP A 9 28.68 -25.10 12.23
N GLY A 10 28.67 -24.80 10.93
CA GLY A 10 29.69 -25.25 9.99
C GLY A 10 30.83 -24.24 9.92
N PRO A 11 32.11 -24.65 9.96
CA PRO A 11 33.23 -23.71 9.91
C PRO A 11 33.35 -23.05 8.53
N GLU A 12 33.45 -21.72 8.52
CA GLU A 12 33.79 -20.89 7.35
C GLU A 12 35.04 -21.40 6.62
N PRO A 13 35.03 -21.53 5.29
CA PRO A 13 36.26 -21.65 4.53
C PRO A 13 36.96 -20.29 4.44
N ARG A 14 38.14 -20.19 5.05
CA ARG A 14 39.10 -19.09 4.86
C ARG A 14 39.61 -19.03 3.41
N PRO A 15 40.02 -17.83 2.94
CA PRO A 15 40.49 -17.63 1.58
C PRO A 15 41.87 -18.25 1.37
N THR A 16 41.98 -19.16 0.41
CA THR A 16 43.27 -19.68 -0.05
C THR A 16 44.00 -18.61 -0.85
N LYS A 17 45.20 -18.27 -0.38
CA LYS A 17 46.23 -17.54 -1.12
C LYS A 17 46.72 -18.41 -2.26
N GLU A 18 46.44 -18.05 -3.51
CA GLU A 18 47.18 -18.57 -4.65
C GLU A 18 47.81 -17.44 -5.47
N ALA A 19 49.12 -17.62 -5.60
CA ALA A 19 50.14 -16.98 -6.42
C ALA A 19 49.74 -15.94 -7.48
N ILE A 20 50.38 -14.78 -7.37
CA ILE A 20 50.65 -13.85 -8.46
C ILE A 20 51.82 -14.40 -9.29
N PRO A 21 51.67 -14.59 -10.61
CA PRO A 21 52.79 -14.46 -11.53
C PRO A 21 52.75 -13.09 -12.21
N ALA A 22 53.87 -12.37 -12.08
CA ALA A 22 54.17 -11.19 -12.85
C ALA A 22 54.37 -11.56 -14.32
N ILE A 23 53.66 -10.90 -15.23
CA ILE A 23 54.07 -10.76 -16.62
C ILE A 23 53.88 -9.30 -17.02
N GLU A 24 55.01 -8.62 -17.14
CA GLU A 24 55.14 -7.27 -17.64
C GLU A 24 55.34 -7.33 -19.17
N HIS A 25 54.55 -6.54 -19.91
CA HIS A 25 54.99 -5.56 -20.92
C HIS A 25 54.09 -5.45 -22.17
N LYS A 26 53.77 -4.17 -22.45
CA LYS A 26 53.66 -3.53 -23.78
C LYS A 26 52.39 -3.80 -24.59
N ARG A 27 51.45 -2.83 -24.55
CA ARG A 27 51.35 -1.75 -25.55
C ARG A 27 50.12 -0.87 -25.28
N ALA A 28 50.32 0.43 -25.47
CA ALA A 28 49.27 1.45 -25.42
C ALA A 28 48.17 1.15 -26.45
N SER A 29 46.92 1.18 -26.02
CA SER A 29 45.77 1.35 -26.90
C SER A 29 44.80 2.33 -26.28
N THR A 30 44.51 3.36 -27.06
CA THR A 30 43.77 4.57 -26.78
C THR A 30 42.34 4.27 -26.32
N ILE A 31 41.98 4.65 -25.10
CA ILE A 31 40.60 4.56 -24.60
C ILE A 31 39.80 5.72 -25.21
N SER A 32 39.04 5.42 -26.26
CA SER A 32 37.94 6.27 -26.74
C SER A 32 36.77 6.17 -25.76
N ARG A 33 36.74 7.04 -24.74
CA ARG A 33 35.56 7.25 -23.89
C ARG A 33 34.51 8.01 -24.69
N LYS A 34 33.67 7.30 -25.46
CA LYS A 34 32.33 7.77 -25.81
C LYS A 34 31.30 6.96 -25.03
N SER A 35 31.13 7.40 -23.79
CA SER A 35 29.88 7.45 -23.02
C SER A 35 28.75 6.54 -23.52
N LEU A 36 28.73 5.30 -23.03
CA LEU A 36 27.50 4.52 -22.94
C LEU A 36 26.67 5.17 -21.83
N ARG A 37 25.71 5.99 -22.25
CA ARG A 37 24.70 6.59 -21.39
C ARG A 37 23.92 5.47 -20.69
N PRO A 38 23.95 5.33 -19.36
CA PRO A 38 23.10 4.35 -18.69
C PRO A 38 21.65 4.83 -18.82
N GLN A 39 20.77 3.99 -19.36
CA GLN A 39 19.32 4.23 -19.40
C GLN A 39 18.69 4.00 -18.00
N SER A 40 19.14 4.72 -16.98
CA SER A 40 18.68 4.54 -15.60
C SER A 40 17.56 5.52 -15.20
N ARG A 41 16.68 5.91 -16.13
CA ARG A 41 15.64 6.94 -15.87
C ARG A 41 14.19 6.47 -15.80
N THR A 42 13.86 5.23 -16.16
CA THR A 42 12.46 4.74 -16.18
C THR A 42 12.05 3.98 -14.92
N ILE A 43 12.96 3.22 -14.29
CA ILE A 43 12.63 2.38 -13.13
C ILE A 43 12.16 3.20 -11.92
N SER A 44 12.64 4.45 -11.78
CA SER A 44 12.30 5.30 -10.64
C SER A 44 10.90 5.92 -10.72
N SER A 45 10.31 6.12 -11.92
CA SER A 45 8.96 6.68 -12.02
C SER A 45 7.91 5.63 -11.70
N ASP A 46 8.12 4.40 -12.17
CA ASP A 46 7.15 3.32 -12.02
C ASP A 46 7.08 2.87 -10.56
N ALA A 47 8.22 2.75 -9.88
CA ALA A 47 8.25 2.44 -8.45
C ALA A 47 7.59 3.53 -7.57
N ALA A 48 7.79 4.81 -7.92
CA ALA A 48 7.16 5.92 -7.20
C ALA A 48 5.63 5.96 -7.42
N PHE A 49 5.20 5.65 -8.64
CA PHE A 49 3.81 5.56 -9.03
C PHE A 49 3.08 4.41 -8.33
N GLU A 50 3.67 3.21 -8.33
CA GLU A 50 3.15 2.05 -7.60
C GLU A 50 3.11 2.30 -6.09
N ALA A 51 4.14 2.95 -5.53
CA ALA A 51 4.13 3.35 -4.12
C ALA A 51 2.99 4.36 -3.82
N ALA A 52 2.63 5.23 -4.76
CA ALA A 52 1.50 6.14 -4.59
C ALA A 52 0.17 5.37 -4.58
N LYS A 53 -0.05 4.44 -5.51
CA LYS A 53 -1.23 3.56 -5.51
C LYS A 53 -1.39 2.84 -4.19
N VAL A 54 -0.33 2.18 -3.70
CA VAL A 54 -0.35 1.45 -2.43
C VAL A 54 -0.72 2.37 -1.27
N LYS A 55 -0.21 3.61 -1.24
CA LYS A 55 -0.61 4.60 -0.23
C LYS A 55 -2.09 4.97 -0.30
N HIS A 56 -2.63 5.17 -1.51
CA HIS A 56 -4.05 5.47 -1.68
C HIS A 56 -4.94 4.31 -1.21
N VAL A 57 -4.59 3.08 -1.59
CA VAL A 57 -5.30 1.86 -1.16
C VAL A 57 -5.20 1.68 0.35
N ALA A 58 -4.01 1.81 0.93
CA ALA A 58 -3.79 1.69 2.37
C ALA A 58 -4.57 2.74 3.16
N ARG A 59 -4.64 3.98 2.66
CA ARG A 59 -5.44 5.05 3.25
C ARG A 59 -6.93 4.69 3.26
N CYS A 60 -7.47 4.25 2.13
CA CYS A 60 -8.87 3.84 2.02
C CYS A 60 -9.19 2.66 2.96
N ALA A 61 -8.31 1.65 3.01
CA ALA A 61 -8.43 0.55 3.97
C ALA A 61 -8.39 1.02 5.43
N GLY A 62 -7.59 2.04 5.74
CA GLY A 62 -7.56 2.69 7.04
C GLY A 62 -8.90 3.35 7.40
N LEU A 63 -9.49 4.10 6.48
CA LEU A 63 -10.81 4.74 6.68
C LEU A 63 -11.91 3.69 6.92
N LEU A 64 -11.92 2.60 6.16
CA LEU A 64 -12.87 1.50 6.35
C LEU A 64 -12.74 0.84 7.73
N ARG A 65 -11.51 0.62 8.21
CA ARG A 65 -11.29 0.08 9.57
C ARG A 65 -11.75 1.05 10.67
N GLN A 66 -11.51 2.35 10.49
CA GLN A 66 -11.99 3.36 11.42
C GLN A 66 -13.52 3.39 11.47
N MET A 67 -14.16 3.36 10.30
CA MET A 67 -15.63 3.30 10.21
C MET A 67 -16.18 2.04 10.89
N TYR A 68 -15.56 0.88 10.67
CA TYR A 68 -15.94 -0.36 11.33
C TYR A 68 -15.80 -0.29 12.87
N ALA A 69 -14.74 0.35 13.36
CA ALA A 69 -14.57 0.58 14.80
C ALA A 69 -15.69 1.47 15.38
N LEU A 70 -16.07 2.53 14.66
CA LEU A 70 -17.20 3.37 15.05
C LEU A 70 -18.51 2.58 15.03
N ASP A 71 -18.75 1.73 14.03
CA ASP A 71 -19.96 0.90 13.96
C ASP A 71 -20.10 0.03 15.21
N ILE A 72 -19.01 -0.64 15.63
CA ILE A 72 -18.98 -1.45 16.85
C ILE A 72 -19.31 -0.59 18.08
N MET A 73 -18.74 0.61 18.19
CA MET A 73 -19.02 1.51 19.31
C MET A 73 -20.48 1.96 19.33
N ILE A 74 -21.04 2.33 18.17
CA ILE A 74 -22.43 2.76 18.03
C ILE A 74 -23.39 1.61 18.38
N TRP A 75 -23.09 0.39 17.96
CA TRP A 75 -23.85 -0.81 18.32
C TRP A 75 -23.76 -1.10 19.82
N GLY A 76 -22.58 -0.98 20.42
CA GLY A 76 -22.42 -1.11 21.87
C GLY A 76 -23.21 -0.08 22.68
N MET A 77 -23.56 1.06 22.07
CA MET A 77 -24.35 2.14 22.67
C MET A 77 -25.84 2.09 22.29
N GLU A 78 -26.35 0.96 21.78
CA GLU A 78 -27.74 0.86 21.30
C GLU A 78 -28.77 1.28 22.36
N ASN A 79 -28.55 0.88 23.62
CA ASN A 79 -29.40 1.17 24.76
C ASN A 79 -28.74 2.16 25.75
N CYS A 80 -27.94 3.09 25.25
CA CYS A 80 -27.26 4.07 26.09
C CYS A 80 -28.27 4.96 26.85
N VAL A 81 -27.89 5.38 28.06
CA VAL A 81 -28.70 6.34 28.84
C VAL A 81 -28.75 7.71 28.16
N ASP A 82 -29.72 8.55 28.48
CA ASP A 82 -29.91 9.83 27.78
C ASP A 82 -28.69 10.77 27.83
N ALA A 83 -27.90 10.70 28.91
CA ALA A 83 -26.65 11.46 29.03
C ALA A 83 -25.59 11.07 27.98
N GLU A 84 -25.65 9.85 27.45
CA GLU A 84 -24.70 9.31 26.45
C GLU A 84 -25.23 9.44 25.02
N ARG A 85 -26.51 9.76 24.83
CA ARG A 85 -27.13 9.94 23.52
C ARG A 85 -26.39 10.95 22.64
N PRO A 86 -25.96 12.14 23.13
CA PRO A 86 -25.19 13.08 22.32
C PRO A 86 -23.87 12.50 21.79
N ARG A 87 -23.19 11.69 22.62
CA ARG A 87 -21.95 11.02 22.22
C ARG A 87 -22.21 9.97 21.13
N ARG A 88 -23.31 9.22 21.22
CA ARG A 88 -23.70 8.26 20.19
C ARG A 88 -24.01 8.95 18.86
N GLU A 89 -24.71 10.08 18.89
CA GLU A 89 -25.00 10.87 17.68
C GLU A 89 -23.71 11.42 17.05
N GLU A 90 -22.74 11.86 17.86
CA GLU A 90 -21.43 12.28 17.35
C GLU A 90 -20.69 11.13 16.64
N LEU A 91 -20.71 9.92 17.20
CA LEU A 91 -20.11 8.74 16.56
C LEU A 91 -20.79 8.41 15.22
N LYS A 92 -22.13 8.50 15.15
CA LYS A 92 -22.89 8.32 13.90
C LYS A 92 -22.50 9.36 12.86
N PHE A 93 -22.35 10.63 13.26
CA PHE A 93 -21.91 11.71 12.39
C PHE A 93 -20.51 11.43 11.83
N GLN A 94 -19.57 11.02 12.68
CA GLN A 94 -18.21 10.64 12.26
C GLN A 94 -18.22 9.44 11.29
N ALA A 95 -19.03 8.41 11.55
CA ALA A 95 -19.15 7.27 10.65
C ALA A 95 -19.70 7.66 9.27
N ASN A 96 -20.70 8.55 9.22
CA ASN A 96 -21.22 9.11 7.96
C ASN A 96 -20.15 9.94 7.22
N ALA A 97 -19.34 10.72 7.94
CA ALA A 97 -18.25 11.48 7.33
C ALA A 97 -17.19 10.57 6.70
N LEU A 98 -16.81 9.48 7.40
CA LEU A 98 -15.89 8.48 6.86
C LEU A 98 -16.45 7.77 5.62
N LEU A 99 -17.74 7.41 5.62
CA LEU A 99 -18.38 6.83 4.44
C LEU A 99 -18.28 7.76 3.23
N LYS A 100 -18.58 9.06 3.42
CA LYS A 100 -18.45 10.06 2.36
C LYS A 100 -17.03 10.13 1.81
N GLU A 101 -16.03 10.08 2.68
CA GLU A 101 -14.63 10.12 2.27
C GLU A 101 -14.20 8.87 1.50
N VAL A 102 -14.65 7.70 1.93
CA VAL A 102 -14.44 6.43 1.21
C VAL A 102 -15.08 6.49 -0.18
N THR A 103 -16.33 6.97 -0.27
CA THR A 103 -17.04 7.13 -1.55
C THR A 103 -16.27 8.05 -2.49
N VAL A 104 -15.87 9.24 -2.04
CA VAL A 104 -15.09 10.19 -2.86
C VAL A 104 -13.76 9.58 -3.31
N THR A 105 -13.09 8.86 -2.42
CA THR A 105 -11.80 8.21 -2.74
C THR A 105 -11.96 7.19 -3.86
N VAL A 106 -12.97 6.32 -3.76
CA VAL A 106 -13.22 5.25 -4.73
C VAL A 106 -13.77 5.79 -6.06
N GLU A 107 -14.63 6.81 -6.03
CA GLU A 107 -15.05 7.53 -7.24
C GLU A 107 -13.86 8.17 -7.96
N GLY A 108 -12.91 8.72 -7.18
CA GLY A 108 -11.64 9.23 -7.71
C GLY A 108 -10.82 8.14 -8.41
N TRP A 109 -10.80 6.91 -7.91
CA TRP A 109 -10.08 5.80 -8.54
C TRP A 109 -10.64 5.43 -9.91
N ARG A 110 -11.97 5.46 -10.09
CA ARG A 110 -12.61 5.25 -11.41
C ARG A 110 -12.32 6.35 -12.41
N SER A 111 -11.99 7.54 -11.91
CA SER A 111 -11.71 8.73 -12.73
C SER A 111 -10.24 8.81 -13.14
N MET A 112 -9.40 7.84 -12.75
CA MET A 112 -7.99 7.83 -13.08
C MET A 112 -7.75 7.56 -14.58
N PRO A 113 -6.63 8.04 -15.14
CA PRO A 113 -6.30 7.83 -16.55
C PRO A 113 -6.22 6.34 -16.94
N VAL A 114 -6.50 6.05 -18.21
CA VAL A 114 -6.31 4.71 -18.78
C VAL A 114 -4.86 4.25 -18.59
N GLY A 115 -4.68 3.02 -18.10
CA GLY A 115 -3.37 2.47 -17.77
C GLY A 115 -2.86 2.87 -16.37
N TYR A 116 -3.63 3.66 -15.61
CA TYR A 116 -3.34 3.84 -14.18
C TYR A 116 -3.50 2.50 -13.46
N TRP A 117 -4.65 1.85 -13.58
CA TRP A 117 -4.88 0.50 -13.08
C TRP A 117 -4.55 -0.53 -14.15
N SER A 118 -4.02 -1.69 -13.75
CA SER A 118 -4.04 -2.88 -14.62
C SER A 118 -5.48 -3.30 -14.93
N VAL A 119 -5.67 -4.19 -15.90
CA VAL A 119 -7.02 -4.70 -16.24
C VAL A 119 -7.65 -5.39 -15.03
N GLU A 120 -6.88 -6.23 -14.34
CA GLU A 120 -7.31 -6.95 -13.14
C GLU A 120 -7.59 -5.99 -11.97
N GLU A 121 -6.75 -4.97 -11.77
CA GLU A 121 -6.96 -3.94 -10.75
C GLU A 121 -8.23 -3.13 -11.03
N GLN A 122 -8.47 -2.79 -12.30
CA GLN A 122 -9.63 -2.03 -12.72
C GLN A 122 -10.93 -2.79 -12.44
N GLU A 123 -10.96 -4.10 -12.71
CA GLU A 123 -12.11 -4.95 -12.38
C GLU A 123 -12.41 -4.94 -10.87
N VAL A 124 -11.37 -4.97 -10.03
CA VAL A 124 -11.50 -4.87 -8.58
C VAL A 124 -12.02 -3.49 -8.18
N VAL A 125 -11.47 -2.41 -8.72
CA VAL A 125 -11.92 -1.03 -8.48
C VAL A 125 -13.39 -0.87 -8.85
N ASP A 126 -13.83 -1.42 -9.99
CA ASP A 126 -15.22 -1.37 -10.42
C ASP A 126 -16.14 -2.23 -9.53
N GLY A 127 -15.65 -3.37 -9.03
CA GLY A 127 -16.35 -4.17 -8.02
C GLY A 127 -16.57 -3.41 -6.70
N ILE A 128 -15.51 -2.79 -6.18
CA ILE A 128 -15.56 -1.97 -4.96
C ILE A 128 -16.51 -0.78 -5.15
N SER A 129 -16.40 -0.10 -6.29
CA SER A 129 -17.22 1.07 -6.60
C SER A 129 -18.72 0.75 -6.70
N ARG A 130 -19.07 -0.38 -7.36
CA ARG A 130 -20.46 -0.86 -7.40
C ARG A 130 -20.98 -1.19 -6.01
N THR A 131 -20.15 -1.83 -5.19
CA THR A 131 -20.49 -2.17 -3.81
C THR A 131 -20.77 -0.91 -3.00
N ILE A 132 -19.91 0.11 -3.07
CA ILE A 132 -20.08 1.39 -2.38
C ILE A 132 -21.30 2.15 -2.90
N ALA A 133 -21.51 2.19 -4.21
CA ALA A 133 -22.68 2.85 -4.81
C ALA A 133 -24.01 2.18 -4.43
N GLY A 134 -23.98 0.90 -4.05
CA GLY A 134 -25.15 0.18 -3.55
C GLY A 134 -25.51 0.51 -2.10
N TYR A 135 -24.65 1.20 -1.35
CA TYR A 135 -24.98 1.70 -0.02
C TYR A 135 -25.65 3.07 -0.10
N ASP A 136 -26.57 3.33 0.83
CA ASP A 136 -27.11 4.67 1.04
C ASP A 136 -25.97 5.65 1.37
N LYS A 137 -26.09 6.89 0.86
CA LYS A 137 -25.11 7.96 1.12
C LYS A 137 -25.05 8.38 2.60
N ILE A 138 -25.95 7.84 3.41
CA ILE A 138 -26.07 8.03 4.85
C ILE A 138 -26.12 6.65 5.48
N ARG A 139 -25.16 6.35 6.36
CA ARG A 139 -25.07 5.08 7.08
C ARG A 139 -25.98 5.08 8.31
N TYR A 140 -26.06 6.22 8.99
CA TYR A 140 -26.87 6.42 10.19
C TYR A 140 -27.73 7.67 10.06
N HIS A 141 -29.04 7.52 10.24
CA HIS A 141 -29.96 8.65 10.30
C HIS A 141 -29.89 9.32 11.68
N ALA A 142 -29.98 10.66 11.69
CA ALA A 142 -30.17 11.42 12.91
C ALA A 142 -31.47 10.95 13.59
N SER A 143 -31.38 10.66 14.88
CA SER A 143 -32.46 10.11 15.70
C SER A 143 -33.13 11.18 16.55
#